data_AF-A0A3B8RC67-F1
#
_entry.id   AF-A0A3B8RC67-F1
#
_cell.length_a   1.000
_cell.length_b   1.000
_cell.length_c   1.000
_cell.angle_alpha   90.00
_cell.angle_beta   90.00
_cell.angle_gamma   90.00
#
_symmetry.space_group_name_H-M   'P 1'
#
loop_
_entity.id
_entity.type
_entity.pdbx_description
1 polymer ?
#
loop_
_entity_poly.entity_id
_entity_poly.type
_entity_poly.pdbx_seq_one_letter_code
_entity_poly.pdbx_strand_id
1 'polypeptide(L)'
;MRLQNKVVVVTGGAQGFGEGIVRRFATEGARLVIADIQFSAAQALAESLQAQGFAAIAMKTDVSQGPDMHGLAAASIKAYGRVDVVVNNAGTSHRNQSLMTVSEAEFDRVFAVNVKSIYWSAATAPFS
;
A
#
# COMPACT_ATOMS: atom_id res chain seq x y z
N MET A 1 2.58 -17.41 15.09
CA MET A 1 2.28 -16.43 14.02
C MET A 1 1.73 -15.17 14.67
N ARG A 2 2.42 -14.03 14.54
CA ARG A 2 2.06 -12.78 15.26
C ARG A 2 0.90 -12.00 14.61
N LEU A 3 0.63 -12.25 13.34
CA LEU A 3 -0.40 -11.55 12.55
C LEU A 3 -1.51 -12.49 12.09
N GLN A 4 -1.71 -13.60 12.80
CA GLN A 4 -2.70 -14.60 12.42
C GLN A 4 -4.08 -13.96 12.20
N ASN A 5 -4.62 -14.11 10.98
CA ASN A 5 -5.91 -13.59 10.53
C ASN A 5 -6.06 -12.06 10.56
N LYS A 6 -4.98 -11.31 10.82
CA LYS A 6 -4.99 -9.85 10.74
C LYS A 6 -5.01 -9.42 9.28
N VAL A 7 -5.88 -8.45 8.97
CA VAL A 7 -5.96 -7.87 7.62
C VAL A 7 -5.00 -6.70 7.54
N VAL A 8 -3.99 -6.81 6.68
CA VAL A 8 -2.94 -5.80 6.54
C VAL A 8 -2.95 -5.23 5.14
N VAL A 9 -3.13 -3.91 5.06
CA VAL A 9 -2.97 -3.15 3.82
C VAL A 9 -1.53 -2.64 3.76
N VAL A 10 -0.83 -2.89 2.66
CA VAL A 10 0.52 -2.36 2.41
C VAL A 10 0.51 -1.53 1.14
N THR A 11 0.75 -0.23 1.28
CA THR A 11 0.89 0.69 0.14
C THR A 11 2.31 0.66 -0.42
N GLY A 12 2.46 0.81 -1.73
CA GLY A 12 3.76 0.58 -2.39
C GLY A 12 4.23 -0.86 -2.21
N GLY A 13 3.28 -1.79 -2.08
CA GLY A 13 3.53 -3.17 -1.66
C GLY A 13 4.11 -4.08 -2.74
N ALA A 14 4.22 -3.61 -3.99
CA ALA A 14 4.60 -4.45 -5.12
C ALA A 14 6.12 -4.63 -5.30
N GLN A 15 6.95 -3.85 -4.60
CA GLN A 15 8.40 -3.89 -4.77
C GLN A 15 9.17 -3.44 -3.51
N GLY A 16 10.49 -3.67 -3.52
CA GLY A 16 11.42 -3.14 -2.51
C GLY A 16 11.03 -3.52 -1.08
N PHE A 17 11.03 -2.55 -0.17
CA PHE A 17 10.62 -2.78 1.22
C PHE A 17 9.15 -3.18 1.34
N GLY A 18 8.27 -2.66 0.49
CA GLY A 18 6.85 -3.00 0.49
C GLY A 18 6.63 -4.49 0.21
N GLU A 19 7.25 -5.03 -0.83
CA GLU A 19 7.19 -6.46 -1.14
C GLU A 19 7.80 -7.29 0.01
N GLY A 20 8.93 -6.85 0.56
CA GLY A 20 9.56 -7.53 1.71
C GLY A 20 8.62 -7.61 2.93
N ILE A 21 7.91 -6.52 3.23
CA ILE A 21 6.90 -6.46 4.31
C ILE A 21 5.74 -7.40 3.99
N VAL A 22 5.20 -7.36 2.77
CA VAL A 22 4.11 -8.25 2.32
C VAL A 22 4.52 -9.71 2.52
N ARG A 23 5.66 -10.13 1.96
CA ARG A 23 6.13 -11.52 2.09
C ARG A 23 6.36 -11.92 3.55
N ARG A 24 6.95 -11.03 4.36
CA ARG A 24 7.15 -11.30 5.79
C ARG A 24 5.83 -11.41 6.55
N PHE A 25 4.84 -10.59 6.24
CA PHE A 25 3.57 -10.62 6.96
C PHE A 25 2.72 -11.82 6.54
N ALA A 26 2.84 -12.27 5.29
CA ALA A 26 2.22 -13.51 4.83
C ALA A 26 2.68 -14.72 5.67
N THR A 27 3.99 -14.86 5.91
CA THR A 27 4.54 -15.95 6.75
C THR A 27 4.15 -15.85 8.23
N GLU A 28 3.69 -14.68 8.67
CA GLU A 28 3.17 -14.44 10.02
C GLU A 28 1.63 -14.61 10.11
N GLY A 29 0.97 -15.11 9.05
CA GLY A 29 -0.44 -15.48 9.02
C GLY A 29 -1.42 -14.36 8.64
N ALA A 30 -0.91 -13.25 8.12
CA ALA A 30 -1.74 -12.11 7.72
C ALA A 30 -2.54 -12.38 6.44
N ARG A 31 -3.68 -11.68 6.29
CA ARG A 31 -4.41 -11.53 5.03
C ARG A 31 -4.01 -10.19 4.42
N LEU A 32 -3.49 -10.20 3.21
CA LEU A 32 -2.81 -9.03 2.64
C LEU A 32 -3.62 -8.34 1.55
N VAL A 33 -3.63 -7.02 1.60
CA VAL A 33 -4.04 -6.17 0.49
C VAL A 33 -2.80 -5.42 0.00
N ILE A 34 -2.34 -5.77 -1.18
CA ILE A 34 -1.16 -5.21 -1.83
C ILE A 34 -1.62 -4.03 -2.68
N ALA A 35 -1.49 -2.82 -2.14
CA ALA A 35 -1.90 -1.59 -2.81
C ALA A 35 -0.70 -0.95 -3.50
N ASP A 36 -0.77 -0.80 -4.82
CA ASP A 36 0.31 -0.19 -5.60
C ASP A 36 -0.24 0.47 -6.87
N ILE A 37 0.44 1.50 -7.35
CA ILE A 37 0.12 2.11 -8.65
C ILE A 37 0.54 1.18 -9.81
N GLN A 38 1.58 0.35 -9.58
CA GLN A 38 2.05 -0.69 -10.49
C GLN A 38 1.21 -1.97 -10.32
N PHE A 39 -0.05 -1.89 -10.76
CA PHE A 39 -1.03 -2.97 -10.54
C PHE A 39 -0.58 -4.35 -11.03
N SER A 40 0.08 -4.43 -12.19
CA SER A 40 0.56 -5.71 -12.73
C SER A 40 1.59 -6.38 -11.81
N ALA A 41 2.49 -5.62 -11.20
CA ALA A 41 3.47 -6.13 -10.24
C ALA A 41 2.79 -6.56 -8.93
N ALA A 42 1.85 -5.76 -8.42
CA ALA A 42 1.06 -6.10 -7.24
C ALA A 42 0.26 -7.40 -7.46
N GLN A 43 -0.36 -7.54 -8.63
CA GLN A 43 -1.13 -8.72 -9.02
C GLN A 43 -0.25 -9.97 -9.10
N ALA A 44 0.89 -9.90 -9.78
CA ALA A 44 1.83 -11.01 -9.87
C ALA A 44 2.33 -11.46 -8.48
N LEU A 45 2.59 -10.51 -7.58
CA LEU A 45 2.97 -10.81 -6.20
C LEU A 45 1.83 -11.48 -5.42
N ALA A 46 0.60 -10.99 -5.55
CA ALA A 46 -0.57 -11.60 -4.90
C ALA A 46 -0.79 -13.03 -5.38
N GLU A 47 -0.75 -13.27 -6.69
CA GLU A 47 -0.90 -14.61 -7.29
C GLU A 47 0.22 -15.56 -6.83
N SER A 48 1.47 -15.08 -6.77
CA SER A 48 2.60 -15.85 -6.24
C SER A 48 2.40 -16.27 -4.78
N LEU A 49 1.83 -15.40 -3.94
CA LEU A 49 1.54 -15.70 -2.53
C LEU A 49 0.35 -16.65 -2.38
N GLN A 50 -0.69 -16.47 -3.19
CA GLN A 50 -1.84 -17.37 -3.25
C GLN A 50 -1.43 -18.79 -3.65
N ALA A 51 -0.53 -18.94 -4.63
CA ALA A 51 0.02 -20.24 -5.02
C ALA A 51 0.79 -20.94 -3.88
N GLN A 52 1.27 -20.18 -2.89
CA GLN A 52 1.91 -20.69 -1.67
C GLN A 52 0.91 -20.93 -0.52
N GLY A 53 -0.38 -20.71 -0.74
CA GLY A 53 -1.45 -20.89 0.25
C GLY A 53 -1.68 -19.68 1.16
N PHE A 54 -1.06 -18.53 0.89
CA PHE A 54 -1.30 -17.31 1.66
C PHE A 54 -2.49 -16.52 1.11
N ALA A 55 -3.18 -15.79 1.98
CA ALA A 55 -4.28 -14.90 1.57
C ALA A 55 -3.72 -13.54 1.17
N ALA A 56 -3.77 -13.20 -0.11
CA ALA A 56 -3.38 -11.90 -0.64
C ALA A 56 -4.31 -11.47 -1.79
N ILE A 57 -4.59 -10.17 -1.92
CA ILE A 57 -5.20 -9.56 -3.11
C ILE A 57 -4.41 -8.33 -3.52
N ALA A 58 -4.49 -7.95 -4.80
CA ALA A 58 -3.88 -6.74 -5.33
C ALA A 58 -4.93 -5.67 -5.62
N MET A 59 -4.57 -4.41 -5.38
CA MET A 59 -5.42 -3.25 -5.66
C MET A 59 -4.59 -2.15 -6.33
N LYS A 60 -5.03 -1.69 -7.50
CA LYS A 60 -4.45 -0.50 -8.13
C LYS A 60 -4.79 0.71 -7.27
N THR A 61 -3.79 1.40 -6.74
CA THR A 61 -4.00 2.56 -5.86
C THR A 61 -2.92 3.61 -6.11
N ASP A 62 -3.32 4.81 -6.51
CA ASP A 62 -2.50 6.01 -6.35
C ASP A 62 -2.79 6.65 -4.98
N VAL A 63 -1.83 6.51 -4.05
CA VAL A 63 -1.98 7.00 -2.67
C VAL A 63 -2.07 8.52 -2.56
N SER A 64 -1.72 9.27 -3.61
CA SER A 64 -1.87 10.73 -3.64
C SER A 64 -3.33 11.16 -3.86
N GLN A 65 -4.18 10.24 -4.32
CA GLN A 65 -5.57 10.50 -4.68
C GLN A 65 -6.53 10.00 -3.60
N GLY A 66 -7.32 10.91 -3.04
CA GLY A 66 -8.35 10.57 -2.05
C GLY A 66 -9.36 9.52 -2.54
N PRO A 67 -9.91 9.62 -3.77
CA PRO A 67 -10.82 8.62 -4.31
C PRO A 67 -10.23 7.20 -4.35
N ASP A 68 -8.96 7.06 -4.72
CA ASP A 68 -8.27 5.77 -4.74
C ASP A 68 -8.12 5.20 -3.33
N MET A 69 -7.80 6.03 -2.33
CA MET A 69 -7.68 5.61 -0.94
C MET A 69 -9.04 5.19 -0.33
N HIS A 70 -10.13 5.88 -0.67
CA HIS A 70 -11.48 5.43 -0.34
C HIS A 70 -11.82 4.09 -1.01
N GLY A 71 -11.48 3.94 -2.29
CA GLY A 71 -11.66 2.69 -3.03
C GLY A 71 -10.88 1.53 -2.41
N LEU A 72 -9.63 1.76 -1.99
CA LEU A 72 -8.79 0.80 -1.31
C LEU A 72 -9.41 0.34 0.01
N ALA A 73 -9.89 1.27 0.83
CA ALA A 73 -10.56 0.95 2.09
C ALA A 73 -11.82 0.10 1.85
N ALA A 74 -12.69 0.53 0.93
CA ALA A 74 -13.92 -0.17 0.60
C ALA A 74 -13.65 -1.58 0.05
N ALA A 75 -12.67 -1.74 -0.84
CA ALA A 75 -12.30 -3.03 -1.39
C ALA A 75 -11.70 -3.96 -0.32
N SER A 76 -10.89 -3.42 0.60
CA SER A 76 -10.30 -4.18 1.72
C SER A 76 -11.38 -4.72 2.66
N ILE A 77 -12.36 -3.88 3.01
CA ILE A 77 -13.52 -4.29 3.79
C ILE A 77 -14.39 -5.29 3.03
N LYS A 78 -14.63 -5.08 1.74
CA LYS A 78 -15.40 -6.04 0.92
C LYS A 78 -14.73 -7.41 0.87
N ALA A 79 -13.41 -7.46 0.77
CA ALA A 79 -12.67 -8.72 0.63
C ALA A 79 -12.52 -9.46 1.97
N TYR A 80 -12.25 -8.75 3.06
CA TYR A 80 -11.84 -9.37 4.32
C TYR A 80 -12.64 -8.93 5.56
N GLY A 81 -13.61 -8.02 5.39
CA GLY A 81 -14.54 -7.57 6.44
C GLY A 81 -13.98 -6.55 7.44
N ARG A 82 -12.66 -6.33 7.45
CA ARG A 82 -11.96 -5.44 8.41
C ARG A 82 -10.61 -4.99 7.84
N VAL A 83 -10.01 -3.99 8.47
CA VAL A 83 -8.59 -3.64 8.32
C VAL A 83 -7.99 -3.52 9.72
N ASP A 84 -6.94 -4.29 10.00
CA ASP A 84 -6.25 -4.28 11.29
C ASP A 84 -5.02 -3.38 11.30
N VAL A 85 -4.29 -3.36 10.18
CA VAL A 85 -3.01 -2.68 10.04
C VAL A 85 -2.97 -2.01 8.68
N VAL A 86 -2.51 -0.76 8.66
CA VAL A 86 -2.14 -0.06 7.42
C VAL A 86 -0.67 0.28 7.49
N VAL A 87 0.09 -0.17 6.49
CA VAL A 87 1.50 0.18 6.30
C VAL A 87 1.58 1.22 5.19
N ASN A 88 1.79 2.47 5.61
CA ASN A 88 2.05 3.59 4.71
C ASN A 88 3.53 3.54 4.24
N ASN A 89 3.79 2.75 3.20
CA ASN A 89 5.13 2.52 2.67
C ASN A 89 5.32 3.12 1.27
N ALA A 90 4.23 3.39 0.52
CA ALA A 90 4.34 4.08 -0.76
C ALA A 90 5.12 5.39 -0.58
N GLY A 91 6.15 5.56 -1.40
CA GLY A 91 7.06 6.68 -1.28
C GLY A 91 7.75 6.97 -2.61
N THR A 92 8.07 8.23 -2.83
CA THR A 92 8.76 8.66 -4.03
C THR A 92 9.73 9.79 -3.73
N SER A 93 10.66 10.03 -4.63
CA SER A 93 11.58 11.16 -4.59
C SER A 93 11.67 11.81 -5.97
N HIS A 94 12.31 12.97 -6.05
CA HIS A 94 12.76 13.55 -7.30
C HIS A 94 14.19 13.06 -7.63
N ARG A 95 14.69 13.42 -8.81
CA ARG A 95 16.10 13.13 -9.16
C ARG A 95 17.03 13.79 -8.16
N ASN A 96 18.17 13.17 -7.88
CA ASN A 96 19.17 13.80 -7.02
C ASN A 96 19.70 15.06 -7.73
N GLN A 97 19.45 16.22 -7.14
CA GLN A 97 19.79 17.53 -7.67
C GLN A 97 19.86 18.56 -6.53
N SER A 98 20.37 19.75 -6.83
CA SER A 98 20.33 20.87 -5.89
C SER A 98 18.90 21.22 -5.53
N LEU A 99 18.63 21.55 -4.26
CA LEU A 99 17.31 22.01 -3.82
C LEU A 99 16.84 23.23 -4.63
N MET A 100 17.77 24.11 -5.02
CA MET A 100 17.46 25.31 -5.81
C MET A 100 16.97 25.01 -7.23
N THR A 101 17.09 23.77 -7.70
CA THR A 101 16.65 23.35 -9.03
C THR A 101 15.45 22.39 -8.99
N VAL A 102 14.95 22.04 -7.80
CA VAL A 102 13.73 21.26 -7.66
C VAL A 102 12.56 22.14 -8.05
N SER A 103 11.79 21.70 -9.04
CA SER A 103 10.57 22.40 -9.43
C SER A 103 9.48 22.25 -8.38
N GLU A 104 8.56 23.22 -8.31
CA GLU A 104 7.39 23.14 -7.44
C GLU A 104 6.57 21.87 -7.71
N ALA A 105 6.40 21.49 -8.99
CA ALA A 105 5.71 20.26 -9.37
C ALA A 105 6.38 18.98 -8.85
N GLU A 106 7.72 18.93 -8.83
CA GLU A 106 8.45 17.79 -8.24
C GLU A 106 8.28 17.74 -6.72
N PHE A 107 8.36 18.89 -6.06
CA PHE A 107 8.16 19.01 -4.62
C PHE A 107 6.73 18.61 -4.21
N ASP A 108 5.73 19.13 -4.92
CA ASP A 108 4.33 18.82 -4.72
C ASP A 108 4.05 17.33 -4.92
N ARG A 109 4.66 16.70 -5.93
CA ARG A 109 4.53 15.26 -6.15
C ARG A 109 5.08 14.45 -4.97
N VAL A 110 6.23 14.85 -4.44
CA VAL A 110 6.82 14.21 -3.24
C VAL A 110 5.91 14.39 -2.04
N PHE A 111 5.38 15.58 -1.79
CA PHE A 111 4.45 15.82 -0.68
C PHE A 111 3.13 15.09 -0.85
N ALA A 112 2.60 15.03 -2.07
CA ALA A 112 1.35 14.33 -2.38
C ALA A 112 1.47 12.82 -2.08
N VAL A 113 2.62 12.20 -2.39
CA VAL A 113 2.83 10.77 -2.17
C VAL A 113 3.34 10.45 -0.76
N ASN A 114 4.27 11.23 -0.21
CA ASN A 114 4.95 10.86 1.05
C ASN A 114 4.28 11.44 2.29
N VAL A 115 3.46 12.50 2.15
CA VAL A 115 2.83 13.20 3.29
C VAL A 115 1.31 13.14 3.20
N LYS A 116 0.72 13.63 2.09
CA LYS A 116 -0.74 13.68 1.92
C LYS A 116 -1.37 12.29 1.91
N SER A 117 -0.65 11.28 1.42
CA SER A 117 -1.11 9.88 1.48
C SER A 117 -1.38 9.39 2.90
N ILE A 118 -0.59 9.83 3.89
CA ILE A 118 -0.75 9.46 5.30
C ILE A 118 -2.02 10.11 5.86
N TYR A 119 -2.28 11.36 5.49
CA TYR A 119 -3.55 12.03 5.80
C TYR A 119 -4.73 11.24 5.22
N TRP A 120 -4.68 10.87 3.93
CA TRP A 120 -5.77 10.07 3.33
C TRP A 120 -5.92 8.73 4.01
N SER A 121 -4.83 8.03 4.26
CA SER A 121 -4.82 6.76 4.99
C SER A 121 -5.55 6.88 6.33
N ALA A 122 -5.25 7.91 7.14
CA ALA A 122 -5.95 8.16 8.40
C ALA A 122 -7.42 8.56 8.22
N ALA A 123 -7.74 9.36 7.20
CA ALA A 123 -9.09 9.84 6.91
C ALA A 123 -10.02 8.76 6.32
N THR A 124 -9.45 7.74 5.67
CA THR A 124 -10.21 6.67 4.99
C THR A 124 -10.11 5.33 5.67
N ALA A 125 -9.12 5.10 6.54
CA ALA A 125 -9.00 3.84 7.25
C ALA A 125 -10.24 3.62 8.14
N PRO A 126 -10.98 2.53 7.92
CA PRO A 126 -12.05 2.12 8.82
C PRO A 126 -11.40 1.46 10.03
N PHE A 127 -10.80 2.26 10.90
CA PHE A 127 -10.48 1.80 12.25
C PHE A 127 -11.82 1.64 12.96
N SER A 128 -12.25 0.38 13.09
CA SER A 128 -13.34 0.00 13.98
C SER A 128 -13.04 0.43 15.41
#